data_AF-A0A1T4WXM4-F1
#
_entry.id   AF-A0A1T4WXM4-F1
#
_cell.length_a   1.000
_cell.length_b   1.000
_cell.length_c   1.000
_cell.angle_alpha   90.00
_cell.angle_beta   90.00
_cell.angle_gamma   90.00
#
_symmetry.space_group_name_H-M   'P 1'
#
loop_
_entity.id
_entity.type
_entity.pdbx_description
1 polymer ?
#
loop_
_entity_poly.entity_id
_entity_poly.type
_entity_poly.pdbx_seq_one_letter_code
_entity_poly.pdbx_strand_id
1 'polypeptide(L)' 'MWKEVILNIFHNNQGKFIGTIAGLIIAVFILLIGFFKTLFIAICAFIGYYIGKKIDNKESIVEIIQKILPDEWR' A
#
# COMPACT_ATOMS: atom_id res chain seq x y z
N MET A 1 23.47 24.78 6.54
CA MET A 1 23.57 24.26 7.93
C MET A 1 22.35 23.48 8.37
N TRP A 2 21.14 24.06 8.45
CA TRP A 2 19.95 23.36 8.96
C TRP A 2 19.47 22.19 8.06
N LYS A 3 19.66 22.30 6.75
CA LYS A 3 19.28 21.25 5.78
C LYS A 3 20.08 19.95 5.96
N GLU A 4 21.37 20.08 6.23
CA GLU A 4 22.29 18.95 6.46
C GLU A 4 21.91 18.16 7.72
N VAL A 5 21.50 18.86 8.78
CA VAL A 5 21.09 18.26 10.06
C VAL A 5 19.78 17.48 9.90
N ILE A 6 18.83 18.02 9.14
CA ILE A 6 17.55 17.36 8.87
C ILE A 6 17.76 16.10 8.02
N LEU A 7 18.61 16.17 6.99
CA LEU A 7 18.96 15.01 6.16
C LEU A 7 19.63 13.89 6.95
N ASN A 8 20.52 14.22 7.89
CA ASN A 8 21.23 13.25 8.70
C ASN A 8 20.33 12.58 9.77
N ILE A 9 19.40 13.33 10.37
CA ILE A 9 18.39 12.79 11.31
C ILE A 9 17.41 11.86 10.60
N PHE A 10 17.01 12.21 9.39
CA PHE A 10 16.25 11.31 8.55
C PHE A 10 17.08 10.03 8.34
N HIS A 11 18.28 10.10 7.79
CA HIS A 11 19.07 8.94 7.36
C HIS A 11 19.25 7.84 8.42
N ASN A 12 19.32 8.19 9.71
CA ASN A 12 19.61 7.21 10.78
C ASN A 12 18.38 6.50 11.37
N ASN A 13 17.14 6.96 11.13
CA ASN A 13 15.91 6.40 11.72
C ASN A 13 14.63 6.65 10.88
N GLN A 14 14.72 6.77 9.55
CA GLN A 14 13.60 7.14 8.65
C GLN A 14 12.32 6.34 8.91
N GLY A 15 12.45 5.03 9.12
CA GLY A 15 11.28 4.16 9.32
C GLY A 15 10.43 4.51 10.53
N LYS A 16 11.06 4.89 11.67
CA LYS A 16 10.32 5.23 12.90
C LYS A 16 9.59 6.56 12.77
N PHE A 17 10.23 7.55 12.16
CA PHE A 17 9.64 8.88 11.96
C PHE A 17 8.49 8.82 10.96
N ILE A 18 8.68 8.14 9.82
CA ILE A 18 7.64 7.95 8.80
C ILE A 18 6.46 7.15 9.39
N GLY A 19 6.73 6.09 10.15
CA GLY A 19 5.69 5.31 10.81
C GLY A 19 4.88 6.11 11.82
N THR A 20 5.53 6.99 12.59
CA THR A 20 4.87 7.86 13.57
C THR A 20 3.97 8.89 12.90
N ILE A 21 4.47 9.54 11.84
CA ILE A 21 3.68 10.51 11.05
C ILE A 21 2.49 9.82 10.37
N ALA A 22 2.72 8.67 9.75
CA ALA A 22 1.66 7.90 9.10
C ALA A 22 0.58 7.46 10.11
N GLY A 23 1.00 6.96 11.28
CA GLY A 23 0.09 6.59 12.36
C GLY A 23 -0.74 7.77 12.87
N LEU A 24 -0.12 8.94 13.04
CA LEU A 24 -0.81 10.18 13.43
C LEU A 24 -1.87 10.58 12.40
N ILE A 25 -1.52 10.54 11.12
CA ILE A 25 -2.46 10.86 10.03
C ILE A 25 -3.66 9.90 10.08
N ILE A 26 -3.41 8.59 10.17
CA ILE A 26 -4.47 7.58 10.24
C ILE A 26 -5.36 7.80 11.47
N ALA A 27 -4.78 8.10 12.64
CA ALA A 27 -5.52 8.39 13.86
C ALA A 27 -6.42 9.63 13.70
N VAL A 28 -5.93 10.69 13.08
CA VAL A 28 -6.72 11.90 12.78
C VAL A 28 -7.88 11.57 11.83
N PHE A 29 -7.64 10.76 10.79
CA PHE A 29 -8.71 10.30 9.90
C PHE A 29 -9.79 9.49 10.63
N ILE A 30 -9.40 8.61 11.56
CA ILE A 30 -10.32 7.83 12.40
C ILE A 30 -11.17 8.75 13.28
N LEU A 31 -10.58 9.79 13.87
CA LEU A 31 -11.29 10.74 14.73
C LEU A 31 -12.27 11.64 13.93
N LEU A 32 -11.88 12.08 12.73
CA LEU A 32 -12.70 12.98 11.91
C LEU A 32 -13.84 12.27 11.18
N ILE A 33 -13.55 11.12 10.55
CA ILE A 33 -14.50 10.43 9.67
C ILE A 33 -15.27 9.35 10.44
N GLY A 34 -14.64 8.75 11.45
CA GLY A 34 -15.15 7.64 12.25
C GLY A 34 -14.44 6.31 11.92
N PHE A 35 -14.22 5.49 12.96
CA PHE A 35 -13.46 4.24 12.90
C PHE A 35 -13.85 3.29 11.76
N PHE A 36 -15.15 3.01 11.60
CA PHE A 36 -15.62 2.06 10.58
C PHE A 36 -15.43 2.55 9.14
N LYS A 37 -15.54 3.85 8.91
CA LYS A 37 -15.35 4.44 7.58
C LYS A 37 -13.88 4.40 7.18
N THR A 38 -12.96 4.72 8.10
CA THR A 38 -11.52 4.62 7.84
C THR A 38 -11.10 3.17 7.63
N LEU A 39 -11.65 2.21 8.38
CA LEU A 39 -11.41 0.78 8.19
C LEU A 39 -11.88 0.31 6.81
N PHE A 40 -13.08 0.72 6.37
CA PHE A 40 -13.58 0.40 5.03
C PHE A 40 -12.65 0.93 3.93
N ILE A 41 -12.22 2.19 4.04
CA ILE A 41 -11.29 2.80 3.08
C ILE A 41 -9.95 2.05 3.07
N ALA A 42 -9.41 1.68 4.25
CA ALA A 42 -8.16 0.94 4.36
C ALA A 42 -8.25 -0.43 3.70
N ILE A 43 -9.36 -1.15 3.88
CA ILE A 43 -9.61 -2.45 3.23
C ILE A 43 -9.71 -2.26 1.71
N CYS A 44 -10.47 -1.29 1.23
CA CYS A 44 -10.57 -1.00 -0.21
C CYS A 44 -9.21 -0.65 -0.82
N ALA A 45 -8.41 0.17 -0.13
CA ALA A 45 -7.07 0.53 -0.58
C ALA A 45 -6.14 -0.69 -0.61
N PHE A 46 -6.20 -1.56 0.40
CA PHE A 46 -5.42 -2.80 0.46
C PHE A 46 -5.80 -3.75 -0.68
N ILE A 47 -7.09 -3.95 -0.93
CA ILE A 47 -7.59 -4.77 -2.04
C ILE A 47 -7.16 -4.16 -3.38
N GLY A 48 -7.33 -2.86 -3.57
CA GLY A 48 -6.91 -2.15 -4.78
C GLY A 48 -5.41 -2.27 -5.04
N TYR A 49 -4.58 -2.16 -4.00
CA TYR A 49 -3.14 -2.37 -4.10
C TYR A 49 -2.79 -3.83 -4.42
N TYR A 50 -3.45 -4.80 -3.77
CA TYR A 50 -3.21 -6.22 -4.04
C TYR A 50 -3.55 -6.58 -5.50
N ILE A 51 -4.69 -6.11 -5.99
CA ILE A 51 -5.11 -6.28 -7.39
C ILE A 51 -4.15 -5.55 -8.32
N GLY A 52 -3.83 -4.29 -8.04
CA GLY A 52 -2.92 -3.47 -8.84
C GLY A 52 -1.52 -4.07 -8.93
N LYS A 53 -0.95 -4.55 -7.82
CA LYS A 53 0.33 -5.26 -7.78
C LYS A 53 0.32 -6.54 -8.60
N LYS A 54 -0.79 -7.27 -8.60
CA LYS A 54 -0.96 -8.48 -9.43
C LYS A 54 -1.02 -8.15 -10.93
N ILE A 55 -1.55 -6.99 -11.30
CA ILE A 55 -1.58 -6.49 -12.68
C ILE A 55 -0.19 -5.98 -13.10
N ASP A 56 0.47 -5.20 -12.25
CA ASP A 56 1.76 -4.55 -12.55
C ASP A 56 2.92 -5.55 -12.66
N ASN A 57 2.89 -6.62 -11.85
CA ASN A 57 3.97 -7.60 -11.86
C ASN A 57 4.09 -8.41 -13.16
N LYS A 58 3.16 -8.33 -14.12
CA LYS A 58 3.15 -9.08 -15.40
C LYS A 58 3.40 -10.59 -15.31
N GLU A 59 3.61 -11.15 -14.12
CA GLU A 59 3.44 -12.54 -13.78
C GLU A 59 1.92 -12.80 -13.77
N SER A 60 1.47 -13.13 -14.97
CA SER A 60 0.66 -14.32 -15.10
C SER A 60 -0.80 -14.18 -14.70
N ILE A 61 -1.44 -13.01 -14.78
CA ILE A 61 -2.92 -13.05 -14.90
C ILE A 61 -3.27 -13.81 -16.19
N VAL A 62 -2.53 -13.56 -17.27
CA VAL A 62 -2.62 -14.29 -18.53
C VAL A 62 -2.20 -15.76 -18.37
N GLU A 63 -1.08 -16.06 -17.73
CA GLU A 63 -0.63 -17.45 -17.52
C GLU A 63 -1.48 -18.23 -16.49
N ILE A 64 -2.04 -17.59 -15.45
CA ILE A 64 -3.01 -18.22 -14.52
C ILE A 64 -4.31 -18.51 -15.27
N ILE A 65 -4.75 -17.59 -16.13
CA ILE A 65 -5.93 -17.80 -16.99
C ILE A 65 -5.65 -18.90 -18.02
N GLN A 66 -4.46 -18.95 -18.63
CA GLN A 66 -4.03 -20.03 -19.51
C GLN A 66 -3.88 -21.36 -18.77
N LYS A 67 -3.49 -21.35 -17.50
CA LYS A 67 -3.40 -22.56 -16.66
C LYS A 67 -4.78 -23.08 -16.21
N ILE A 68 -5.78 -22.20 -16.16
CA ILE A 68 -7.17 -22.52 -15.80
C ILE A 68 -8.04 -22.85 -17.02
N LEU A 69 -7.71 -22.30 -18.20
CA LEU A 69 -8.34 -22.64 -19.46
C LEU A 69 -7.59 -23.82 -20.09
N PRO A 70 -8.11 -25.05 -20.05
CA PRO A 70 -7.52 -26.16 -20.80
C PRO A 70 -7.56 -25.84 -22.31
N ASP A 71 -6.44 -26.10 -22.98
CA ASP A 71 -6.20 -25.93 -24.42
C ASP A 71 -7.03 -26.91 -25.27
N GLU A 72 -8.35 -26.90 -25.16
CA GLU A 72 -9.26 -27.79 -25.91
C GLU A 72 -9.83 -27.16 -27.19
N TRP A 73 -9.38 -25.96 -27.58
CA TRP A 73 -9.82 -25.27 -28.79
C TRP A 73 -8.71 -25.02 -29.82
N ARG A 74 -7.83 -26.00 -30.06
CA ARG A 74 -6.97 -26.01 -31.25
C ARG A 74 -6.85 -27.37 -31.91
#